data_AF-A0A803KZW3-F1
#
_entry.id   AF-A0A803KZW3-F1
#
_cell.length_a   1.000
_cell.length_b   1.000
_cell.length_c   1.000
_cell.angle_alpha   90.00
_cell.angle_beta   90.00
_cell.angle_gamma   90.00
#
_symmetry.space_group_name_H-M   'P 1'
#
loop_
_entity.id
_entity.type
_entity.pdbx_description
1 polymer ?
#
loop_
_entity_poly.entity_id
_entity_poly.type
_entity_poly.pdbx_seq_one_letter_code
_entity_poly.pdbx_strand_id
1 'polypeptide(L)'
;MPSLIYHCTLFFTFFLTFSQLGAKPISNFIKKSELNHKVGIFDHQLCNESCGKFRVSFPFYINNASCGFSNPPLLESFQLTCLNSTSLFLNIDSQNYRVLEFFSDGVLVDFPGFSNTCRPYNDLNSFGFGGNDYFGISNDNVIGLYDCEDSSLCKANCESNDLPDCDKNGNGSGPVCCYPLSDHSVWHIGDEFNVFAKFECRGFSSWVVPRGMNSGKRGVKLEWAIPLNLSKEACDVNGYIVNATTVKHGVRCLCGDGFVGDGYVNGTGCLKCVLTSAFAAASFLALLCLIKRSVKSTAYGSPHKPQFRSTLSFRKSCNTRLFTLNELDEATDGFNEGQKVMDSCGGSVFTGKLKDGSHIAVQRVKCENEKDLMQVLTRVELLSTIMHRNLAHIFGCCIDSGYTPMVVYEFPENRTLEDHLHKEQPDKIGLDWYKRLSIAAQTASLLAFLQHEVSPPVSHQNLKTSSIFLDQDFNVKVACFGMFCSLELYNSEVYDLGVFLLEVVSGSKHPDMPTIALYKTRDGKIEEIIDPLLYYHEQPPFRRDQIDRVADIATRCLLFGGDGKLRMVDVARELVHITRDSIDGGSRRGPAIEETFSNSSLLQMISISPDSIYVP
;
A
#
# COMPACT_ATOMS: atom_id res chain seq x y z
N MET A 1 49.07 -7.92 -47.83
CA MET A 1 49.40 -9.33 -48.14
C MET A 1 49.20 -10.14 -46.87
N PRO A 2 48.57 -11.32 -46.93
CA PRO A 2 47.13 -11.46 -46.67
C PRO A 2 46.81 -12.19 -45.35
N SER A 3 45.87 -11.66 -44.55
CA SER A 3 45.08 -12.43 -43.58
C SER A 3 43.83 -11.72 -43.05
N LEU A 4 43.57 -10.45 -43.41
CA LEU A 4 42.40 -9.68 -42.95
C LEU A 4 41.16 -9.75 -43.86
N ILE A 5 41.15 -10.53 -44.94
CA ILE A 5 40.05 -10.51 -45.94
C ILE A 5 39.07 -11.70 -45.79
N TYR A 6 39.33 -12.66 -44.89
CA TYR A 6 38.44 -13.83 -44.71
C TYR A 6 37.49 -13.77 -43.51
N HIS A 7 37.63 -12.81 -42.58
CA HIS A 7 36.72 -12.70 -41.43
C HIS A 7 35.74 -11.51 -41.48
N CYS A 8 35.93 -10.54 -42.39
CA CYS A 8 35.01 -9.40 -42.53
C CYS A 8 33.89 -9.60 -43.57
N THR A 9 33.99 -10.61 -44.44
CA THR A 9 32.98 -10.92 -45.47
C THR A 9 31.87 -11.86 -44.99
N LEU A 10 32.04 -12.53 -43.84
CA LEU A 10 31.00 -13.35 -43.21
C LEU A 10 30.10 -12.57 -42.22
N PHE A 11 30.54 -11.41 -41.73
CA PHE A 11 29.73 -10.56 -40.85
C PHE A 11 28.82 -9.58 -41.62
N PHE A 12 29.25 -9.14 -42.81
CA PHE A 12 28.47 -8.20 -43.63
C PHE A 12 27.37 -8.87 -44.47
N THR A 13 27.48 -10.16 -44.77
CA THR A 13 26.45 -10.94 -45.48
C THR A 13 25.32 -11.43 -44.56
N PHE A 14 25.55 -11.46 -43.25
CA PHE A 14 24.51 -11.77 -42.25
C PHE A 14 23.64 -10.55 -41.89
N PHE A 15 24.18 -9.33 -41.98
CA PHE A 15 23.44 -8.08 -41.66
C PHE A 15 22.66 -7.48 -42.84
N LEU A 16 23.09 -7.71 -44.08
CA LEU A 16 22.39 -7.22 -45.27
C LEU A 16 21.22 -8.12 -45.72
N THR A 17 21.11 -9.34 -45.20
CA THR A 17 19.94 -10.22 -45.44
C THR A 17 18.85 -10.07 -44.36
N PHE A 18 19.17 -9.44 -43.22
CA PHE A 18 18.21 -9.14 -42.15
C PHE A 18 17.60 -7.72 -42.22
N SER A 19 18.11 -6.84 -43.08
CA SER A 19 17.67 -5.44 -43.18
C SER A 19 16.72 -5.14 -44.34
N GLN A 20 16.22 -6.15 -45.06
CA GLN A 20 15.18 -5.99 -46.10
C GLN A 20 13.88 -6.78 -45.89
N LEU A 21 13.64 -7.35 -44.70
CA LEU A 21 12.30 -7.72 -44.26
C LEU A 21 11.93 -6.94 -43.00
N GLY A 22 11.44 -5.73 -43.22
CA GLY A 22 10.78 -4.93 -42.19
C GLY A 22 9.48 -5.57 -41.71
N ALA A 23 9.26 -5.44 -40.40
CA ALA A 23 7.99 -5.46 -39.69
C ALA A 23 7.14 -6.73 -39.75
N LYS A 24 7.21 -7.55 -38.69
CA LYS A 24 6.07 -8.29 -38.11
C LYS A 24 6.38 -8.72 -36.66
N PRO A 25 5.37 -8.75 -35.75
CA PRO A 25 5.61 -8.87 -34.32
C PRO A 25 5.91 -10.30 -33.88
N ILE A 26 6.77 -10.40 -32.87
CA ILE A 26 7.19 -11.62 -32.17
C ILE A 26 5.97 -12.24 -31.48
N SER A 27 5.30 -13.19 -32.14
CA SER A 27 4.20 -13.99 -31.57
C SER A 27 4.36 -15.50 -31.85
N ASN A 28 5.58 -16.01 -32.06
CA ASN A 28 5.78 -17.42 -32.42
C ASN A 28 7.12 -18.00 -31.93
N PHE A 29 7.48 -17.81 -30.65
CA PHE A 29 8.66 -18.46 -30.07
C PHE A 29 8.41 -19.23 -28.77
N ILE A 30 7.17 -19.66 -28.54
CA ILE A 30 6.84 -20.67 -27.51
C ILE A 30 5.97 -21.74 -28.15
N LYS A 31 6.57 -22.62 -28.95
CA LYS A 31 5.99 -23.94 -29.28
C LYS A 31 7.13 -24.93 -29.58
N LYS A 32 7.13 -26.03 -28.81
CA LYS A 32 7.96 -27.25 -28.88
C LYS A 32 9.38 -27.23 -28.26
N SER A 33 9.43 -27.65 -26.98
CA SER A 33 10.14 -28.90 -26.63
C SER A 33 9.40 -29.61 -25.49
N GLU A 34 8.69 -30.67 -25.82
CA GLU A 34 8.05 -31.58 -24.86
C GLU A 34 9.10 -32.49 -24.21
N LEU A 35 9.12 -32.57 -22.88
CA LEU A 35 9.54 -33.77 -22.18
C LEU A 35 8.53 -34.04 -21.05
N ASN A 36 7.87 -35.19 -21.17
CA ASN A 36 6.66 -35.60 -20.48
C ASN A 36 6.79 -35.72 -18.95
N HIS A 37 6.03 -34.89 -18.22
CA HIS A 37 5.29 -35.34 -17.04
C HIS A 37 3.97 -34.58 -16.98
N LYS A 38 2.85 -35.31 -17.04
CA LYS A 38 1.47 -34.82 -17.18
C LYS A 38 1.11 -33.77 -16.13
N VAL A 39 0.99 -32.52 -16.56
CA VAL A 39 0.09 -31.51 -15.97
C VAL A 39 -0.68 -30.92 -17.15
N GLY A 40 -2.00 -31.14 -17.19
CA GLY A 40 -2.86 -30.60 -18.25
C GLY A 40 -2.89 -29.08 -18.15
N ILE A 41 -2.23 -28.40 -19.08
CA ILE A 41 -2.37 -26.97 -19.29
C ILE A 41 -3.61 -26.81 -20.17
N PHE A 42 -4.70 -26.31 -19.59
CA PHE A 42 -5.80 -25.76 -20.38
C PHE A 42 -5.34 -24.40 -20.92
N ASP A 43 -5.33 -24.28 -22.25
CA ASP A 43 -4.95 -23.09 -23.02
C ASP A 43 -6.11 -22.08 -22.94
N HIS A 44 -6.18 -21.27 -21.86
CA HIS A 44 -7.19 -20.22 -21.73
C HIS A 44 -6.76 -18.99 -22.57
N GLN A 45 -7.47 -18.78 -23.67
CA GLN A 45 -7.23 -17.72 -24.64
C GLN A 45 -7.68 -16.36 -24.07
N LEU A 46 -6.75 -15.54 -23.57
CA LEU A 46 -7.05 -14.17 -23.09
C LEU A 46 -7.71 -13.34 -24.21
N CYS A 47 -8.88 -12.74 -23.95
CA CYS A 47 -9.40 -11.61 -24.74
C CYS A 47 -8.35 -10.48 -24.74
N ASN A 48 -7.79 -10.13 -25.91
CA ASN A 48 -6.88 -8.99 -26.03
C ASN A 48 -7.44 -7.99 -27.05
N GLU A 49 -8.60 -7.42 -26.74
CA GLU A 49 -9.25 -6.41 -27.57
C GLU A 49 -8.96 -4.99 -27.06
N SER A 50 -8.83 -4.05 -27.98
CA SER A 50 -8.60 -2.64 -27.65
C SER A 50 -9.46 -1.73 -28.52
N CYS A 51 -9.99 -0.67 -27.91
CA CYS A 51 -10.73 0.39 -28.59
C CYS A 51 -10.12 1.75 -28.20
N GLY A 52 -9.41 2.40 -29.12
CA GLY A 52 -8.69 3.64 -28.85
C GLY A 52 -7.65 3.47 -27.75
N LYS A 53 -7.83 4.20 -26.63
CA LYS A 53 -6.96 4.12 -25.44
C LYS A 53 -7.32 2.97 -24.48
N PHE A 54 -8.46 2.32 -24.69
CA PHE A 54 -8.97 1.32 -23.76
C PHE A 54 -8.45 -0.07 -24.11
N ARG A 55 -7.90 -0.77 -23.11
CA ARG A 55 -7.74 -2.23 -23.13
C ARG A 55 -8.99 -2.83 -22.51
N VAL A 56 -9.69 -3.66 -23.26
CA VAL A 56 -10.90 -4.33 -22.79
C VAL A 56 -10.48 -5.56 -22.00
N SER A 57 -11.00 -5.67 -20.79
CA SER A 57 -10.70 -6.78 -19.87
C SER A 57 -11.98 -7.51 -19.51
N PHE A 58 -11.84 -8.78 -19.11
CA PHE A 58 -12.95 -9.60 -18.64
C PHE A 58 -13.75 -8.85 -17.56
N PRO A 59 -15.10 -8.90 -17.56
CA PRO A 59 -15.99 -9.72 -18.41
C PRO A 59 -16.38 -9.05 -19.75
N PHE A 60 -15.87 -7.85 -20.02
CA PHE A 60 -16.27 -7.08 -21.19
C PHE A 60 -15.62 -7.60 -22.48
N TYR A 61 -16.33 -7.44 -23.60
CA TYR A 61 -15.86 -7.82 -24.93
C TYR A 61 -16.50 -6.96 -26.02
N ILE A 62 -15.84 -6.80 -27.17
CA ILE A 62 -16.36 -6.14 -28.37
C ILE A 62 -16.81 -7.20 -29.37
N ASN A 63 -15.95 -8.18 -29.68
CA ASN A 63 -16.27 -9.25 -30.62
C ASN A 63 -16.12 -10.63 -29.99
N ASN A 64 -17.25 -11.33 -29.83
CA ASN A 64 -17.30 -12.65 -29.20
C ASN A 64 -16.38 -13.69 -29.89
N ALA A 65 -16.13 -13.54 -31.19
CA ALA A 65 -15.29 -14.46 -31.96
C ALA A 65 -13.78 -14.37 -31.65
N SER A 66 -13.30 -13.25 -31.09
CA SER A 66 -11.87 -13.04 -30.84
C SER A 66 -11.38 -13.68 -29.53
N CYS A 67 -12.31 -14.02 -28.65
CA CYS A 67 -12.02 -14.35 -27.27
C CYS A 67 -12.17 -15.83 -26.88
N GLY A 68 -12.42 -16.73 -27.84
CA GLY A 68 -12.22 -18.17 -27.66
C GLY A 68 -12.98 -18.83 -26.50
N PHE A 69 -14.10 -18.29 -26.04
CA PHE A 69 -14.82 -18.82 -24.88
C PHE A 69 -15.52 -20.15 -25.20
N SER A 70 -15.33 -21.16 -24.34
CA SER A 70 -15.95 -22.47 -24.46
C SER A 70 -16.98 -22.70 -23.36
N ASN A 71 -18.11 -21.98 -23.43
CA ASN A 71 -19.27 -22.05 -22.52
C ASN A 71 -18.99 -21.72 -21.03
N PRO A 72 -19.97 -21.19 -20.28
CA PRO A 72 -21.29 -20.72 -20.73
C PRO A 72 -21.16 -19.44 -21.58
N PRO A 73 -22.19 -19.09 -22.38
CA PRO A 73 -22.13 -17.91 -23.23
C PRO A 73 -21.88 -16.69 -22.36
N LEU A 74 -20.87 -15.88 -22.72
CA LEU A 74 -20.76 -14.55 -22.15
C LEU A 74 -22.09 -13.84 -22.37
N LEU A 75 -22.62 -13.33 -21.28
CA LEU A 75 -23.89 -12.64 -21.25
C LEU A 75 -23.79 -11.42 -22.14
N GLU A 76 -24.73 -11.29 -23.08
CA GLU A 76 -24.84 -10.15 -24.02
C GLU A 76 -24.76 -8.80 -23.28
N SER A 77 -25.12 -8.78 -21.99
CA SER A 77 -25.02 -7.66 -21.06
C SER A 77 -23.61 -7.06 -20.93
N PHE A 78 -22.53 -7.81 -21.18
CA PHE A 78 -21.15 -7.31 -21.12
C PHE A 78 -20.58 -6.88 -22.47
N GLN A 79 -21.38 -6.93 -23.53
CA GLN A 79 -20.95 -6.53 -24.86
C GLN A 79 -20.77 -5.02 -24.96
N LEU A 80 -19.63 -4.61 -25.51
CA LEU A 80 -19.28 -3.23 -25.76
C LEU A 80 -19.32 -2.92 -27.26
N THR A 81 -19.78 -1.71 -27.59
CA THR A 81 -19.74 -1.18 -28.96
C THR A 81 -18.58 -0.19 -29.09
N CYS A 82 -17.61 -0.50 -29.94
CA CYS A 82 -16.53 0.43 -30.27
C CYS A 82 -16.86 1.23 -31.54
N LEU A 83 -17.09 2.53 -31.41
CA LEU A 83 -17.34 3.44 -32.52
C LEU A 83 -16.07 4.19 -32.92
N ASN A 84 -15.81 4.25 -34.23
CA ASN A 84 -14.68 4.95 -34.85
C ASN A 84 -13.32 4.58 -34.23
N SER A 85 -13.17 3.36 -33.71
CA SER A 85 -11.97 2.88 -33.01
C SER A 85 -11.47 3.78 -31.88
N THR A 86 -12.33 4.61 -31.29
CA THR A 86 -11.93 5.64 -30.32
C THR A 86 -12.87 5.77 -29.13
N SER A 87 -14.17 5.55 -29.33
CA SER A 87 -15.18 5.68 -28.27
C SER A 87 -15.86 4.35 -28.02
N LEU A 88 -15.86 3.94 -26.76
CA LEU A 88 -16.39 2.67 -26.30
C LEU A 88 -17.71 2.92 -25.59
N PHE A 89 -18.71 2.09 -25.88
CA PHE A 89 -20.05 2.20 -25.32
C PHE A 89 -20.49 0.89 -24.70
N LEU A 90 -21.10 0.97 -23.53
CA LEU A 90 -21.77 -0.12 -22.84
C LEU A 90 -23.28 0.06 -23.02
N ASN A 91 -23.93 -0.96 -23.56
CA ASN A 91 -25.38 -0.91 -23.79
C ASN A 91 -26.05 -1.65 -22.64
N ILE A 92 -26.90 -0.95 -21.88
CA ILE A 92 -27.68 -1.55 -20.81
C ILE A 92 -29.15 -1.21 -21.08
N ASP A 93 -29.96 -2.26 -21.26
CA ASP A 93 -31.35 -2.18 -21.65
C ASP A 93 -31.55 -1.34 -22.93
N SER A 94 -32.22 -0.20 -22.84
CA SER A 94 -32.45 0.73 -23.96
C SER A 94 -31.46 1.91 -24.01
N GLN A 95 -30.49 1.96 -23.10
CA GLN A 95 -29.56 3.08 -22.93
C GLN A 95 -28.13 2.71 -23.34
N ASN A 96 -27.44 3.67 -23.96
CA ASN A 96 -26.04 3.51 -24.39
C ASN A 96 -25.16 4.47 -23.60
N TYR A 97 -24.30 3.90 -22.77
CA TYR A 97 -23.41 4.61 -21.87
C TYR A 97 -22.00 4.67 -22.43
N ARG A 98 -21.42 5.86 -22.58
CA ARG A 98 -20.03 5.98 -23.03
C ARG A 98 -19.08 5.59 -21.90
N VAL A 99 -18.18 4.65 -22.16
CA VAL A 99 -17.17 4.22 -21.17
C VAL A 99 -16.06 5.25 -21.08
N LEU A 100 -15.78 5.70 -19.85
CA LEU A 100 -14.73 6.66 -19.53
C LEU A 100 -13.48 5.95 -18.97
N GLU A 101 -13.68 4.89 -18.18
CA GLU A 101 -12.62 4.13 -17.49
C GLU A 101 -13.11 2.78 -16.97
N PHE A 102 -12.20 1.80 -16.87
CA PHE A 102 -12.45 0.51 -16.25
C PHE A 102 -11.81 0.42 -14.87
N PHE A 103 -12.50 -0.22 -13.94
CA PHE A 103 -12.02 -0.60 -12.61
C PHE A 103 -12.02 -2.12 -12.52
N SER A 104 -11.30 -2.67 -11.54
CA SER A 104 -11.37 -4.12 -11.28
C SER A 104 -12.80 -4.55 -10.96
N ASP A 105 -13.53 -3.72 -10.21
CA ASP A 105 -14.87 -3.97 -9.69
C ASP A 105 -16.02 -3.31 -10.47
N GLY A 106 -15.72 -2.50 -11.48
CA GLY A 106 -16.71 -1.64 -12.08
C GLY A 106 -16.28 -0.97 -13.38
N VAL A 107 -17.15 -0.13 -13.91
CA VAL A 107 -16.92 0.69 -15.09
C VAL A 107 -17.46 2.08 -14.85
N LEU A 108 -16.67 3.11 -15.13
CA LEU A 108 -17.10 4.50 -15.07
C LEU A 108 -17.67 4.90 -16.42
N VAL A 109 -18.92 5.35 -16.41
CA VAL A 109 -19.63 5.75 -17.61
C VAL A 109 -20.04 7.21 -17.58
N ASP A 110 -20.19 7.77 -18.77
CA ASP A 110 -20.79 9.07 -19.02
C ASP A 110 -22.31 8.94 -19.22
N PHE A 111 -22.99 10.08 -19.18
CA PHE A 111 -24.44 10.16 -19.31
C PHE A 111 -24.88 9.89 -20.77
N PRO A 112 -25.99 9.16 -20.97
CA PRO A 112 -26.49 8.87 -22.30
C PRO A 112 -26.97 10.15 -23.01
N GLY A 113 -26.74 10.26 -24.33
CA GLY A 113 -27.31 11.32 -25.17
C GLY A 113 -26.56 12.65 -25.25
N PHE A 114 -25.44 12.83 -24.52
CA PHE A 114 -24.67 14.07 -24.54
C PHE A 114 -23.28 13.87 -25.17
N SER A 115 -22.98 14.64 -26.23
CA SER A 115 -21.77 14.42 -27.04
C SER A 115 -20.60 15.33 -26.71
N ASN A 116 -20.83 16.47 -26.05
CA ASN A 116 -19.81 17.39 -25.52
C ASN A 116 -20.51 18.60 -24.91
N THR A 117 -20.44 18.76 -23.60
CA THR A 117 -20.34 20.04 -22.86
C THR A 117 -20.58 19.72 -21.40
N CYS A 118 -19.67 20.16 -20.54
CA CYS A 118 -19.87 20.08 -19.12
C CYS A 118 -21.04 21.02 -18.76
N ARG A 119 -22.25 20.49 -18.69
CA ARG A 119 -23.40 21.17 -18.09
C ARG A 119 -23.73 20.48 -16.77
N PRO A 120 -24.08 21.21 -15.71
CA PRO A 120 -24.73 20.64 -14.53
C PRO A 120 -25.94 19.81 -14.96
N TYR A 121 -26.14 18.64 -14.35
CA TYR A 121 -27.27 17.78 -14.71
C TYR A 121 -28.52 18.32 -14.02
N ASN A 122 -29.21 19.26 -14.67
CA ASN A 122 -30.40 19.95 -14.17
C ASN A 122 -31.68 19.08 -14.15
N ASP A 123 -31.52 17.76 -14.12
CA ASP A 123 -32.62 16.80 -14.05
C ASP A 123 -32.12 15.56 -13.30
N LEU A 124 -32.79 15.23 -12.20
CA LEU A 124 -32.51 14.04 -11.40
C LEU A 124 -32.82 12.72 -12.14
N ASN A 125 -33.59 12.78 -13.23
CA ASN A 125 -33.91 11.64 -14.10
C ASN A 125 -32.95 11.52 -15.30
N SER A 126 -31.94 12.40 -15.40
CA SER A 126 -31.01 12.43 -16.54
C SER A 126 -30.11 11.18 -16.64
N PHE A 127 -30.02 10.39 -15.55
CA PHE A 127 -29.37 9.08 -15.54
C PHE A 127 -30.41 7.99 -15.30
N GLY A 128 -31.06 7.55 -16.39
CA GLY A 128 -32.08 6.49 -16.34
C GLY A 128 -31.46 5.11 -16.20
N PHE A 129 -31.15 4.69 -14.96
CA PHE A 129 -30.59 3.38 -14.66
C PHE A 129 -31.27 2.78 -13.42
N GLY A 130 -32.14 1.79 -13.63
CA GLY A 130 -32.86 1.09 -12.56
C GLY A 130 -32.13 -0.13 -11.97
N GLY A 131 -30.86 -0.36 -12.36
CA GLY A 131 -30.13 -1.58 -12.03
C GLY A 131 -30.64 -2.82 -12.78
N ASN A 132 -29.79 -3.84 -12.88
CA ASN A 132 -30.19 -5.15 -13.37
C ASN A 132 -29.38 -6.25 -12.68
N ASP A 133 -29.53 -7.51 -13.13
CA ASP A 133 -28.84 -8.65 -12.52
C ASP A 133 -27.31 -8.65 -12.72
N TYR A 134 -26.78 -7.71 -13.50
CA TYR A 134 -25.36 -7.62 -13.87
C TYR A 134 -24.70 -6.31 -13.43
N PHE A 135 -25.44 -5.22 -13.31
CA PHE A 135 -24.94 -3.88 -13.05
C PHE A 135 -25.75 -3.18 -11.96
N GLY A 136 -25.04 -2.44 -11.11
CA GLY A 136 -25.61 -1.61 -10.05
C GLY A 136 -24.85 -0.28 -9.95
N ILE A 137 -25.50 0.78 -9.46
CA ILE A 137 -24.81 2.04 -9.17
C ILE A 137 -23.87 1.80 -7.99
N SER A 138 -22.58 1.99 -8.17
CA SER A 138 -21.57 1.73 -7.14
C SER A 138 -21.69 2.72 -5.97
N ASN A 139 -21.45 2.25 -4.75
CA ASN A 139 -21.41 3.09 -3.54
C ASN A 139 -20.20 4.05 -3.52
N ASP A 140 -19.25 3.89 -4.43
CA ASP A 140 -18.08 4.76 -4.59
C ASP A 140 -18.42 6.13 -5.21
N ASN A 141 -19.65 6.30 -5.72
CA ASN A 141 -20.08 7.57 -6.28
C ASN A 141 -20.38 8.60 -5.17
N VAL A 142 -19.93 9.82 -5.40
CA VAL A 142 -20.28 11.01 -4.61
C VAL A 142 -21.16 11.90 -5.48
N ILE A 143 -22.33 12.26 -4.96
CA ILE A 143 -23.32 13.09 -5.64
C ILE A 143 -23.23 14.52 -5.11
N GLY A 144 -23.00 15.49 -5.99
CA GLY A 144 -23.19 16.91 -5.69
C GLY A 144 -24.59 17.29 -6.11
N LEU A 145 -25.37 17.84 -5.19
CA LEU A 145 -26.75 18.24 -5.43
C LEU A 145 -26.83 19.77 -5.55
N TYR A 146 -27.70 20.23 -6.45
CA TYR A 146 -27.88 21.65 -6.76
C TYR A 146 -29.31 22.08 -6.44
N ASP A 147 -29.43 23.31 -5.92
CA ASP A 147 -30.70 23.97 -5.59
C ASP A 147 -31.64 23.12 -4.72
N CYS A 148 -31.10 22.46 -3.69
CA CYS A 148 -31.91 21.76 -2.69
C CYS A 148 -32.39 22.74 -1.61
N GLU A 149 -33.64 22.61 -1.16
CA GLU A 149 -34.15 23.41 -0.05
C GLU A 149 -33.74 22.84 1.32
N ASP A 150 -33.54 21.52 1.42
CA ASP A 150 -33.16 20.85 2.65
C ASP A 150 -31.63 20.67 2.78
N SER A 151 -31.04 21.44 3.70
CA SER A 151 -29.60 21.38 4.02
C SER A 151 -29.17 20.15 4.81
N SER A 152 -30.11 19.34 5.34
CA SER A 152 -29.79 18.12 6.11
C SER A 152 -29.20 17.00 5.25
N LEU A 153 -29.34 17.10 3.93
CA LEU A 153 -28.72 16.20 2.97
C LEU A 153 -27.20 16.30 2.94
N CYS A 154 -26.66 17.46 3.31
CA CYS A 154 -25.25 17.78 3.06
C CYS A 154 -24.37 17.14 4.12
N LYS A 155 -23.43 16.31 3.67
CA LYS A 155 -22.46 15.68 4.56
C LYS A 155 -21.16 16.48 4.56
N ALA A 156 -20.67 16.83 5.76
CA ALA A 156 -19.36 17.44 5.90
C ALA A 156 -18.26 16.51 5.34
N ASN A 157 -17.24 17.09 4.70
CA ASN A 157 -16.05 16.45 4.12
C ASN A 157 -16.09 15.97 2.65
N CYS A 158 -17.11 16.26 1.83
CA CYS A 158 -16.92 16.16 0.36
C CYS A 158 -16.47 17.48 -0.29
N GLU A 159 -16.41 18.58 0.47
CA GLU A 159 -15.81 19.87 0.05
C GLU A 159 -14.26 19.86 -0.02
N SER A 160 -13.60 18.84 0.55
CA SER A 160 -12.13 18.73 0.58
C SER A 160 -11.52 18.09 -0.67
N ASN A 161 -12.34 17.51 -1.54
CA ASN A 161 -11.89 16.91 -2.80
C ASN A 161 -12.03 17.94 -3.92
N ASP A 162 -11.01 18.05 -4.79
CA ASP A 162 -11.11 18.85 -6.00
C ASP A 162 -12.08 18.16 -6.97
N LEU A 163 -13.35 18.50 -6.84
CA LEU A 163 -14.42 18.09 -7.75
C LEU A 163 -14.42 19.09 -8.92
N PRO A 164 -14.01 18.68 -10.12
CA PRO A 164 -13.91 19.59 -11.24
C PRO A 164 -15.31 20.13 -11.60
N ASP A 165 -15.47 21.45 -11.45
CA ASP A 165 -16.62 22.16 -11.97
C ASP A 165 -16.56 22.23 -13.50
N CYS A 166 -17.72 22.42 -14.10
CA CYS A 166 -17.90 22.49 -15.52
C CYS A 166 -17.32 23.74 -16.17
N ASP A 167 -17.26 24.84 -15.44
CA ASP A 167 -16.66 26.08 -15.90
C ASP A 167 -15.31 26.30 -15.23
N LYS A 168 -14.23 25.93 -15.93
CA LYS A 168 -12.86 26.35 -15.54
C LYS A 168 -12.63 27.87 -15.70
N ASN A 169 -13.65 28.63 -16.10
CA ASN A 169 -13.59 30.08 -16.30
C ASN A 169 -14.82 30.77 -15.69
N GLY A 170 -14.73 31.10 -14.40
CA GLY A 170 -15.47 32.21 -13.80
C GLY A 170 -16.48 31.82 -12.73
N ASN A 171 -16.20 32.21 -11.47
CA ASN A 171 -17.14 32.56 -10.38
C ASN A 171 -18.49 31.80 -10.28
N GLY A 172 -18.54 30.52 -10.65
CA GLY A 172 -19.66 29.63 -10.40
C GLY A 172 -19.55 29.06 -9.00
N SER A 173 -20.64 29.11 -8.23
CA SER A 173 -20.75 28.38 -6.98
C SER A 173 -20.65 26.89 -7.29
N GLY A 174 -19.72 26.18 -6.65
CA GLY A 174 -19.70 24.71 -6.66
C GLY A 174 -21.03 24.13 -6.18
N PRO A 175 -21.20 22.79 -6.22
CA PRO A 175 -22.43 22.16 -5.73
C PRO A 175 -22.76 22.68 -4.34
N VAL A 176 -24.02 23.06 -4.13
CA VAL A 176 -24.51 23.62 -2.86
C VAL A 176 -24.36 22.59 -1.73
N CYS A 177 -24.34 21.31 -2.10
CA CYS A 177 -24.42 20.18 -1.20
C CYS A 177 -23.76 18.94 -1.80
N CYS A 178 -23.16 18.08 -0.97
CA CYS A 178 -22.63 16.80 -1.41
C CYS A 178 -23.16 15.64 -0.55
N TYR A 179 -23.33 14.47 -1.18
CA TYR A 179 -23.90 13.26 -0.61
C TYR A 179 -23.13 12.02 -1.12
N PRO A 180 -22.36 11.31 -0.28
CA PRO A 180 -21.73 10.06 -0.65
C PRO A 180 -22.74 8.90 -0.64
N LEU A 181 -22.80 8.10 -1.71
CA LEU A 181 -23.77 6.99 -1.79
C LEU A 181 -23.54 5.90 -0.74
N SER A 182 -22.31 5.76 -0.24
CA SER A 182 -21.94 4.87 0.86
C SER A 182 -22.60 5.21 2.21
N ASP A 183 -23.17 6.41 2.38
CA ASP A 183 -23.82 6.83 3.62
C ASP A 183 -25.19 6.15 3.83
N HIS A 184 -25.87 5.75 2.74
CA HIS A 184 -27.14 5.03 2.75
C HIS A 184 -28.30 5.64 3.57
N SER A 185 -28.23 6.90 4.03
CA SER A 185 -29.32 7.52 4.81
C SER A 185 -30.54 7.87 3.98
N VAL A 186 -30.33 8.22 2.71
CA VAL A 186 -31.36 8.71 1.79
C VAL A 186 -31.48 7.86 0.53
N TRP A 187 -30.34 7.50 -0.05
CA TRP A 187 -30.24 6.66 -1.25
C TRP A 187 -29.89 5.23 -0.83
N HIS A 188 -30.64 4.26 -1.32
CA HIS A 188 -30.44 2.85 -1.06
C HIS A 188 -30.10 2.09 -2.34
N ILE A 189 -29.56 0.88 -2.19
CA ILE A 189 -29.19 0.03 -3.32
C ILE A 189 -30.44 -0.29 -4.16
N GLY A 190 -30.37 0.04 -5.45
CA GLY A 190 -31.47 -0.08 -6.40
C GLY A 190 -32.28 1.20 -6.59
N ASP A 191 -32.03 2.24 -5.81
CA ASP A 191 -32.66 3.55 -6.00
C ASP A 191 -32.05 4.28 -7.20
N GLU A 192 -32.89 5.02 -7.93
CA GLU A 192 -32.45 6.02 -8.90
C GLU A 192 -32.12 7.35 -8.19
N PHE A 193 -31.42 8.26 -8.87
CA PHE A 193 -31.11 9.58 -8.28
C PHE A 193 -32.32 10.50 -8.12
N ASN A 194 -33.48 10.13 -8.67
CA ASN A 194 -34.74 10.84 -8.44
C ASN A 194 -35.20 10.79 -6.96
N VAL A 195 -34.63 9.93 -6.11
CA VAL A 195 -34.92 9.96 -4.67
C VAL A 195 -34.57 11.29 -4.00
N PHE A 196 -33.68 12.10 -4.59
CA PHE A 196 -33.34 13.42 -4.07
C PHE A 196 -34.39 14.50 -4.40
N ALA A 197 -35.36 14.21 -5.29
CA ALA A 197 -36.45 15.13 -5.59
C ALA A 197 -37.33 15.39 -4.37
N LYS A 198 -37.37 14.46 -3.40
CA LYS A 198 -38.10 14.63 -2.12
C LYS A 198 -37.53 15.74 -1.23
N PHE A 199 -36.35 16.24 -1.55
CA PHE A 199 -35.69 17.38 -0.88
C PHE A 199 -35.59 18.61 -1.79
N GLU A 200 -36.41 18.63 -2.84
CA GLU A 200 -36.52 19.73 -3.80
C GLU A 200 -35.24 20.07 -4.57
N CYS A 201 -34.27 19.16 -4.60
CA CYS A 201 -33.07 19.28 -5.42
C CYS A 201 -33.45 19.32 -6.91
N ARG A 202 -32.92 20.30 -7.65
CA ARG A 202 -33.23 20.49 -9.08
C ARG A 202 -32.25 19.81 -10.02
N GLY A 203 -31.07 19.47 -9.52
CA GLY A 203 -30.05 18.84 -10.33
C GLY A 203 -28.97 18.17 -9.50
N PHE A 204 -28.12 17.42 -10.19
CA PHE A 204 -27.00 16.76 -9.57
C PHE A 204 -25.75 16.73 -10.45
N SER A 205 -24.64 16.25 -9.89
CA SER A 205 -23.43 15.80 -10.57
C SER A 205 -22.84 14.64 -9.81
N SER A 206 -22.23 13.71 -10.54
CA SER A 206 -21.66 12.49 -9.96
C SER A 206 -20.18 12.44 -10.28
N TRP A 207 -19.39 12.07 -9.28
CA TRP A 207 -17.97 11.81 -9.41
C TRP A 207 -17.58 10.56 -8.65
N VAL A 208 -16.49 9.96 -9.08
CA VAL A 208 -15.76 8.95 -8.33
C VAL A 208 -14.38 9.46 -8.02
N VAL A 209 -13.95 9.32 -6.77
CA VAL A 209 -12.59 9.67 -6.33
C VAL A 209 -11.77 8.39 -6.30
N PRO A 210 -10.86 8.15 -7.26
CA PRO A 210 -10.02 6.96 -7.23
C PRO A 210 -9.14 6.94 -5.99
N ARG A 211 -8.90 5.75 -5.42
CA ARG A 211 -8.04 5.59 -4.24
C ARG A 211 -6.65 6.20 -4.50
N GLY A 212 -6.20 7.08 -3.59
CA GLY A 212 -4.91 7.76 -3.70
C GLY A 212 -4.91 9.02 -4.58
N MET A 213 -6.07 9.47 -5.07
CA MET A 213 -6.23 10.75 -5.77
C MET A 213 -7.13 11.70 -4.97
N ASN A 214 -6.78 12.98 -4.95
CA ASN A 214 -7.60 14.04 -4.33
C ASN A 214 -8.55 14.72 -5.33
N SER A 215 -8.55 14.26 -6.59
CA SER A 215 -9.42 14.79 -7.66
C SER A 215 -10.43 13.74 -8.12
N GLY A 216 -11.70 14.14 -8.16
CA GLY A 216 -12.79 13.29 -8.63
C GLY A 216 -12.84 13.22 -10.16
N LYS A 217 -13.10 12.03 -10.70
CA LYS A 217 -13.45 11.83 -12.11
C LYS A 217 -14.96 11.90 -12.26
N ARG A 218 -15.43 12.81 -13.12
CA ARG A 218 -16.86 12.98 -13.39
C ARG A 218 -17.41 11.76 -14.14
N GLY A 219 -18.60 11.33 -13.75
CA GLY A 219 -19.30 10.18 -14.32
C GLY A 219 -20.01 9.37 -13.24
N VAL A 220 -20.67 8.30 -13.66
CA VAL A 220 -21.31 7.35 -12.75
C VAL A 220 -20.57 6.02 -12.85
N LYS A 221 -19.96 5.57 -11.75
CA LYS A 221 -19.37 4.23 -11.68
C LYS A 221 -20.47 3.22 -11.45
N LEU A 222 -20.53 2.24 -12.33
CA LEU A 222 -21.36 1.05 -12.18
C LEU A 222 -20.49 -0.08 -11.65
N GLU A 223 -20.93 -0.74 -10.59
CA GLU A 223 -20.38 -2.04 -10.20
C GLU A 223 -20.95 -3.10 -11.14
N TRP A 224 -20.14 -4.08 -11.50
CA TRP A 224 -20.62 -5.25 -12.23
C TRP A 224 -20.52 -6.53 -11.41
N ALA A 225 -21.40 -7.47 -11.70
CA ALA A 225 -21.41 -8.80 -11.09
C ALA A 225 -21.97 -9.85 -12.04
N ILE A 226 -21.75 -11.12 -11.72
CA ILE A 226 -22.41 -12.24 -12.38
C ILE A 226 -23.48 -12.83 -11.45
N PRO A 227 -24.63 -13.29 -11.97
CA PRO A 227 -25.63 -13.99 -11.16
C PRO A 227 -25.05 -15.21 -10.46
N LEU A 228 -25.44 -15.43 -9.19
CA LEU A 228 -24.95 -16.57 -8.39
C LEU A 228 -25.08 -17.93 -9.10
N ASN A 229 -26.12 -18.12 -9.92
CA ASN A 229 -26.34 -19.36 -10.68
C ASN A 229 -25.24 -19.66 -11.70
N LEU A 230 -24.52 -18.64 -12.18
CA LEU A 230 -23.45 -18.74 -13.18
C LEU A 230 -22.05 -18.78 -12.55
N SER A 231 -21.94 -18.61 -11.23
CA SER A 231 -20.66 -18.48 -10.52
C SER A 231 -19.80 -19.74 -10.50
N LYS A 232 -20.43 -20.92 -10.44
CA LYS A 232 -19.73 -22.22 -10.31
C LYS A 232 -18.87 -22.59 -11.51
N GLU A 233 -19.22 -22.07 -12.68
CA GLU A 233 -18.48 -22.29 -13.94
C GLU A 233 -17.60 -21.09 -14.32
N ALA A 234 -17.78 -19.96 -13.61
CA ALA A 234 -17.07 -18.71 -13.92
C ALA A 234 -15.81 -18.50 -13.08
N CYS A 235 -15.79 -18.91 -11.81
CA CYS A 235 -14.63 -18.72 -10.93
C CYS A 235 -13.52 -19.76 -11.17
N ASP A 236 -12.28 -19.28 -11.20
CA ASP A 236 -11.08 -20.13 -11.30
C ASP A 236 -11.02 -21.13 -10.13
N VAL A 237 -10.37 -22.28 -10.35
CA VAL A 237 -10.22 -23.34 -9.34
C VAL A 237 -9.54 -22.83 -8.06
N ASN A 238 -8.66 -21.82 -8.16
CA ASN A 238 -8.01 -21.20 -7.01
C ASN A 238 -8.66 -19.86 -6.61
N GLY A 239 -9.85 -19.57 -7.13
CA GLY A 239 -10.67 -18.43 -6.74
C GLY A 239 -11.82 -18.83 -5.81
N TYR A 240 -12.33 -17.87 -5.05
CA TYR A 240 -13.53 -18.00 -4.23
C TYR A 240 -14.55 -16.92 -4.55
N ILE A 241 -15.81 -17.20 -4.22
CA ILE A 241 -16.95 -16.34 -4.55
C ILE A 241 -17.13 -15.28 -3.47
N VAL A 242 -17.30 -14.03 -3.87
CA VAL A 242 -17.66 -12.90 -3.01
C VAL A 242 -18.95 -12.24 -3.52
N ASN A 243 -19.80 -11.76 -2.61
CA ASN A 243 -21.02 -11.06 -3.01
C ASN A 243 -20.68 -9.67 -3.56
N ALA A 244 -21.39 -9.27 -4.61
CA ALA A 244 -21.36 -7.89 -5.09
C ALA A 244 -22.04 -6.96 -4.07
N THR A 245 -21.60 -5.70 -4.04
CA THR A 245 -22.04 -4.72 -3.04
C THR A 245 -23.38 -4.09 -3.39
N THR A 246 -23.63 -3.84 -4.67
CA THR A 246 -24.76 -3.07 -5.19
C THR A 246 -25.59 -3.85 -6.23
N VAL A 247 -25.08 -4.97 -6.74
CA VAL A 247 -25.83 -5.88 -7.62
C VAL A 247 -26.53 -6.97 -6.78
N LYS A 248 -27.86 -6.94 -6.74
CA LYS A 248 -28.65 -7.85 -5.91
C LYS A 248 -28.51 -9.30 -6.38
N HIS A 249 -28.09 -10.21 -5.47
CA HIS A 249 -27.75 -11.61 -5.79
C HIS A 249 -26.62 -11.79 -6.81
N GLY A 250 -25.90 -10.71 -7.14
CA GLY A 250 -24.70 -10.73 -7.94
C GLY A 250 -23.51 -11.18 -7.11
N VAL A 251 -22.60 -11.92 -7.73
CA VAL A 251 -21.35 -12.36 -7.14
C VAL A 251 -20.17 -12.10 -8.05
N ARG A 252 -18.98 -12.16 -7.48
CA ARG A 252 -17.70 -11.99 -8.15
C ARG A 252 -16.71 -13.05 -7.68
N CYS A 253 -15.63 -13.22 -8.42
CA CYS A 253 -14.56 -14.14 -8.08
C CYS A 253 -13.34 -13.38 -7.58
N LEU A 254 -12.70 -13.85 -6.53
CA LEU A 254 -11.43 -13.34 -6.01
C LEU A 254 -10.44 -14.49 -5.88
N CYS A 255 -9.16 -14.25 -6.16
CA CYS A 255 -8.13 -15.26 -5.95
C CYS A 255 -7.87 -15.52 -4.47
N GLY A 256 -7.68 -16.79 -4.12
CA GLY A 256 -7.24 -17.20 -2.79
C GLY A 256 -5.79 -16.81 -2.50
N ASP A 257 -5.39 -16.95 -1.24
CA ASP A 257 -4.08 -16.53 -0.76
C ASP A 257 -2.92 -17.11 -1.58
N GLY A 258 -1.98 -16.24 -1.98
CA GLY A 258 -0.81 -16.62 -2.77
C GLY A 258 -1.05 -16.75 -4.29
N PHE A 259 -2.25 -16.39 -4.76
CA PHE A 259 -2.58 -16.31 -6.17
C PHE A 259 -2.93 -14.87 -6.57
N VAL A 260 -2.54 -14.47 -7.77
CA VAL A 260 -2.83 -13.15 -8.33
C VAL A 260 -3.54 -13.31 -9.67
N GLY A 261 -4.59 -12.51 -9.88
CA GLY A 261 -5.32 -12.46 -11.14
C GLY A 261 -6.73 -11.92 -10.94
N ASP A 262 -7.60 -12.11 -11.94
CA ASP A 262 -8.97 -11.60 -11.91
C ASP A 262 -9.98 -12.56 -11.27
N GLY A 263 -9.57 -13.80 -10.96
CA GLY A 263 -10.43 -14.77 -10.29
C GLY A 263 -11.30 -15.61 -11.23
N TYR A 264 -11.30 -15.36 -12.54
CA TYR A 264 -12.23 -15.98 -13.48
C TYR A 264 -11.53 -16.95 -14.43
N VAL A 265 -12.15 -18.11 -14.68
CA VAL A 265 -11.64 -19.16 -15.61
C VAL A 265 -11.45 -18.60 -17.02
N ASN A 266 -12.38 -17.75 -17.46
CA ASN A 266 -12.37 -17.13 -18.78
C ASN A 266 -11.59 -15.81 -18.82
N GLY A 267 -11.02 -15.39 -17.70
CA GLY A 267 -10.16 -14.22 -17.59
C GLY A 267 -8.69 -14.60 -17.57
N THR A 268 -7.95 -13.90 -16.73
CA THR A 268 -6.56 -14.17 -16.36
C THR A 268 -6.45 -15.39 -15.44
N GLY A 269 -7.54 -15.74 -14.74
CA GLY A 269 -7.58 -16.82 -13.76
C GLY A 269 -6.84 -16.45 -12.48
N CYS A 270 -6.54 -17.46 -11.67
CA CYS A 270 -5.73 -17.29 -10.47
C CYS A 270 -4.35 -17.92 -10.68
N LEU A 271 -3.36 -17.06 -10.90
CA LEU A 271 -2.00 -17.49 -11.18
C LEU A 271 -1.22 -17.58 -9.88
N LYS A 272 -0.70 -18.78 -9.59
CA LYS A 272 0.24 -18.98 -8.49
C LYS A 272 1.56 -18.31 -8.85
N CYS A 273 2.07 -17.45 -7.97
CA CYS A 273 3.43 -16.91 -8.13
C CYS A 273 4.48 -18.03 -7.96
N VAL A 274 4.71 -18.84 -8.99
CA VAL A 274 5.77 -19.86 -9.04
C VAL A 274 6.98 -19.28 -9.74
N LEU A 275 7.78 -18.51 -9.00
CA LEU A 275 9.11 -18.10 -9.44
C LEU A 275 10.21 -19.04 -8.92
N THR A 276 9.99 -20.36 -8.88
CA THR A 276 11.09 -21.30 -8.56
C THR A 276 10.83 -22.70 -9.14
N SER A 277 11.48 -23.04 -10.25
CA SER A 277 12.01 -24.41 -10.50
C SER A 277 12.61 -24.56 -11.90
N ALA A 278 12.06 -23.94 -12.93
CA ALA A 278 12.52 -24.19 -14.31
C ALA A 278 13.86 -23.50 -14.66
N PHE A 279 14.10 -22.27 -14.17
CA PHE A 279 15.34 -21.53 -14.46
C PHE A 279 16.55 -22.04 -13.68
N ALA A 280 16.35 -22.69 -12.53
CA ALA A 280 17.42 -23.22 -11.71
C ALA A 280 18.14 -24.39 -12.40
N ALA A 281 17.39 -25.30 -13.04
CA ALA A 281 17.97 -26.48 -13.69
C ALA A 281 18.82 -26.13 -14.92
N ALA A 282 18.36 -25.21 -15.76
CA ALA A 282 19.11 -24.74 -16.93
C ALA A 282 20.37 -23.97 -16.53
N SER A 283 20.29 -23.15 -15.48
CA SER A 283 21.42 -22.39 -14.95
C SER A 283 22.46 -23.30 -14.28
N PHE A 284 22.03 -24.35 -13.58
CA PHE A 284 22.94 -25.32 -12.95
C PHE A 284 23.69 -26.18 -13.97
N LEU A 285 23.03 -26.57 -15.07
CA LEU A 285 23.68 -27.28 -16.18
C LEU A 285 24.67 -26.38 -16.94
N ALA A 286 24.35 -25.10 -17.12
CA ALA A 286 25.28 -24.12 -17.69
C ALA A 286 26.49 -23.88 -16.76
N LEU A 287 26.27 -23.79 -15.45
CA LEU A 287 27.32 -23.62 -14.45
C LEU A 287 28.25 -24.84 -14.37
N LEU A 288 27.72 -26.06 -14.45
CA LEU A 288 28.52 -27.29 -14.51
C LEU A 288 29.36 -27.40 -15.79
N CYS A 289 28.84 -26.92 -16.92
CA CYS A 289 29.59 -26.82 -18.18
C CYS A 289 30.71 -25.77 -18.11
N LEU A 290 30.51 -24.67 -17.37
CA LEU A 290 31.52 -23.63 -17.16
C LEU A 290 32.62 -24.07 -16.17
N ILE A 291 32.25 -24.79 -15.10
CA ILE A 291 33.20 -25.29 -14.10
C ILE A 291 34.11 -26.40 -14.69
N LYS A 292 33.59 -27.28 -15.55
CA LYS A 292 34.42 -28.28 -16.25
C LYS A 292 35.41 -27.68 -17.26
N ARG A 293 35.19 -26.44 -17.70
CA ARG A 293 36.10 -25.73 -18.63
C ARG A 293 37.19 -24.93 -17.92
N SER A 294 37.05 -24.69 -16.61
CA SER A 294 37.95 -23.83 -15.82
C SER A 294 39.11 -24.58 -15.14
N VAL A 295 39.14 -25.92 -15.15
CA VAL A 295 40.24 -26.67 -14.52
C VAL A 295 41.25 -27.10 -15.58
N LYS A 296 41.99 -26.14 -16.11
CA LYS A 296 43.36 -26.36 -16.60
C LYS A 296 44.15 -25.05 -16.65
N SER A 297 45.22 -25.05 -15.86
CA SER A 297 46.45 -24.27 -15.99
C SER A 297 46.44 -22.81 -15.48
N THR A 298 46.98 -22.68 -14.27
CA THR A 298 47.76 -21.55 -13.74
C THR A 298 48.86 -21.08 -14.71
N ALA A 299 49.01 -19.76 -14.88
CA ALA A 299 50.27 -18.99 -14.75
C ALA A 299 50.15 -17.56 -15.33
N TYR A 300 50.58 -16.57 -14.53
CA TYR A 300 51.07 -15.22 -14.86
C TYR A 300 50.18 -14.18 -15.58
N GLY A 301 50.10 -12.99 -14.96
CA GLY A 301 49.92 -11.69 -15.65
C GLY A 301 48.72 -10.84 -15.23
N SER A 302 48.96 -9.82 -14.40
CA SER A 302 48.22 -8.54 -14.43
C SER A 302 48.69 -7.75 -15.67
N PRO A 303 47.91 -6.86 -16.34
CA PRO A 303 46.99 -5.88 -15.74
C PRO A 303 45.68 -5.53 -16.47
N HIS A 304 44.86 -4.74 -15.77
CA HIS A 304 43.68 -3.97 -16.17
C HIS A 304 42.32 -4.69 -16.29
N LYS A 305 41.49 -4.54 -15.24
CA LYS A 305 40.03 -4.60 -15.31
C LYS A 305 39.47 -3.19 -15.56
N PRO A 306 38.48 -3.01 -16.45
CA PRO A 306 37.79 -1.73 -16.62
C PRO A 306 37.01 -1.41 -15.35
N GLN A 307 37.41 -0.31 -14.72
CA GLN A 307 36.79 0.24 -13.53
C GLN A 307 35.38 0.72 -13.84
N PHE A 308 34.43 0.17 -13.09
CA PHE A 308 33.04 0.58 -12.93
C PHE A 308 33.00 2.07 -12.56
N ARG A 309 32.68 2.91 -13.55
CA ARG A 309 32.78 4.38 -13.50
C ARG A 309 31.75 5.05 -12.57
N SER A 310 30.80 4.29 -11.99
CA SER A 310 29.72 4.78 -11.11
C SER A 310 30.04 4.72 -9.60
N THR A 311 31.07 3.96 -9.18
CA THR A 311 31.45 3.87 -7.74
C THR A 311 32.11 5.14 -7.19
N LEU A 312 32.70 5.96 -8.05
CA LEU A 312 33.49 7.13 -7.65
C LEU A 312 32.65 8.39 -7.36
N SER A 313 31.45 8.52 -7.95
CA SER A 313 30.52 9.58 -7.55
C SER A 313 29.81 9.25 -6.24
N PHE A 314 29.60 7.95 -5.95
CA PHE A 314 28.84 7.50 -4.79
C PHE A 314 29.58 7.68 -3.45
N ARG A 315 30.92 7.50 -3.44
CA ARG A 315 31.75 7.72 -2.24
C ARG A 315 31.69 9.16 -1.68
N LYS A 316 31.15 10.12 -2.43
CA LYS A 316 31.00 11.51 -2.01
C LYS A 316 29.65 11.83 -1.36
N SER A 317 28.67 10.92 -1.40
CA SER A 317 27.27 11.18 -1.03
C SER A 317 26.79 10.42 0.21
N CYS A 318 27.67 9.74 0.94
CA CYS A 318 27.30 9.15 2.23
C CYS A 318 28.29 9.62 3.29
N ASN A 319 27.85 10.50 4.18
CA ASN A 319 28.66 11.00 5.30
C ASN A 319 28.78 9.98 6.45
N THR A 320 28.21 8.77 6.30
CA THR A 320 28.25 7.70 7.30
C THR A 320 29.36 6.69 7.02
N ARG A 321 29.70 5.85 8.00
CA ARG A 321 30.76 4.83 7.85
C ARG A 321 30.36 3.83 6.76
N LEU A 322 31.28 3.58 5.83
CA LEU A 322 31.11 2.51 4.84
C LEU A 322 31.65 1.20 5.42
N PHE A 323 30.77 0.24 5.67
CA PHE A 323 31.10 -1.11 6.09
C PHE A 323 31.43 -1.98 4.88
N THR A 324 32.32 -2.94 5.05
CA THR A 324 32.56 -3.98 4.03
C THR A 324 31.61 -5.15 4.24
N LEU A 325 31.28 -5.88 3.16
CA LEU A 325 30.46 -7.09 3.28
C LEU A 325 31.06 -8.09 4.27
N ASN A 326 32.37 -8.33 4.22
CA ASN A 326 33.06 -9.27 5.12
C ASN A 326 32.93 -8.86 6.58
N GLU A 327 32.97 -7.56 6.89
CA GLU A 327 32.82 -7.06 8.26
C GLU A 327 31.42 -7.35 8.81
N LEU A 328 30.38 -7.16 7.99
CA LEU A 328 29.00 -7.45 8.39
C LEU A 328 28.70 -8.96 8.42
N ASP A 329 29.32 -9.72 7.52
CA ASP A 329 29.23 -11.18 7.49
C ASP A 329 29.82 -11.79 8.77
N GLU A 330 31.02 -11.36 9.17
CA GLU A 330 31.65 -11.77 10.43
C GLU A 330 30.81 -11.33 11.65
N ALA A 331 30.26 -10.09 11.62
CA ALA A 331 29.49 -9.56 12.75
C ALA A 331 28.15 -10.28 12.96
N THR A 332 27.54 -10.81 11.90
CA THR A 332 26.21 -11.44 11.90
C THR A 332 26.27 -12.97 11.82
N ASP A 333 27.45 -13.57 11.96
CA ASP A 333 27.68 -15.03 11.84
C ASP A 333 27.16 -15.58 10.50
N GLY A 334 27.51 -14.92 9.40
CA GLY A 334 27.04 -15.30 8.05
C GLY A 334 25.56 -15.01 7.82
N PHE A 335 24.99 -14.03 8.53
CA PHE A 335 23.56 -13.68 8.47
C PHE A 335 22.67 -14.88 8.83
N ASN A 336 23.01 -15.50 9.94
CA ASN A 336 22.33 -16.66 10.49
C ASN A 336 20.84 -16.36 10.76
N GLU A 337 19.94 -17.25 10.36
CA GLU A 337 18.49 -17.12 10.62
C GLU A 337 18.18 -17.05 12.13
N GLY A 338 19.02 -17.64 12.99
CA GLY A 338 18.89 -17.49 14.45
C GLY A 338 19.18 -16.08 14.98
N GLN A 339 19.76 -15.20 14.17
CA GLN A 339 19.99 -13.77 14.46
C GLN A 339 18.98 -12.87 13.75
N LYS A 340 18.00 -13.42 13.05
CA LYS A 340 16.98 -12.64 12.34
C LYS A 340 15.98 -12.08 13.34
N VAL A 341 15.88 -10.75 13.38
CA VAL A 341 14.96 -10.01 14.27
C VAL A 341 13.69 -9.60 13.54
N MET A 342 13.76 -9.42 12.22
CA MET A 342 12.62 -8.97 11.43
C MET A 342 12.67 -9.59 10.04
N ASP A 343 11.49 -10.02 9.58
CA ASP A 343 11.22 -10.28 8.18
C ASP A 343 10.21 -9.25 7.66
N SER A 344 10.61 -8.46 6.68
CA SER A 344 9.72 -7.49 6.05
C SER A 344 9.84 -7.56 4.53
N CYS A 345 8.82 -7.06 3.85
CA CYS A 345 8.73 -6.94 2.39
C CYS A 345 9.93 -6.15 1.81
N GLY A 346 10.50 -5.21 2.58
CA GLY A 346 11.72 -4.45 2.23
C GLY A 346 13.05 -5.14 2.54
N GLY A 347 13.01 -6.39 3.04
CA GLY A 347 14.16 -7.24 3.36
C GLY A 347 14.26 -7.64 4.84
N SER A 348 15.35 -8.31 5.21
CA SER A 348 15.50 -8.95 6.53
C SER A 348 16.50 -8.20 7.40
N VAL A 349 16.21 -8.13 8.71
CA VAL A 349 17.07 -7.46 9.70
C VAL A 349 17.73 -8.51 10.58
N PHE A 350 19.06 -8.46 10.68
CA PHE A 350 19.87 -9.38 11.45
C PHE A 350 20.60 -8.66 12.58
N THR A 351 20.68 -9.27 13.76
CA THR A 351 21.54 -8.77 14.83
C THR A 351 22.96 -9.26 14.66
N GLY A 352 23.91 -8.45 15.11
CA GLY A 352 25.31 -8.80 15.09
C GLY A 352 26.11 -8.04 16.12
N LYS A 353 27.38 -8.41 16.23
CA LYS A 353 28.34 -7.74 17.11
C LYS A 353 29.61 -7.41 16.33
N LEU A 354 29.94 -6.13 16.25
CA LEU A 354 31.17 -5.66 15.62
C LEU A 354 32.40 -6.07 16.45
N LYS A 355 33.59 -6.01 15.83
CA LYS A 355 34.88 -6.34 16.49
C LYS A 355 35.19 -5.46 17.70
N ASP A 356 34.68 -4.23 17.71
CA ASP A 356 34.79 -3.29 18.83
C ASP A 356 33.82 -3.61 19.98
N GLY A 357 32.95 -4.61 19.81
CA GLY A 357 31.96 -5.04 20.80
C GLY A 357 30.59 -4.39 20.65
N SER A 358 30.41 -3.46 19.72
CA SER A 358 29.14 -2.77 19.49
C SER A 358 28.08 -3.73 18.95
N HIS A 359 26.88 -3.73 19.56
CA HIS A 359 25.74 -4.47 19.05
C HIS A 359 25.06 -3.67 17.93
N ILE A 360 24.78 -4.36 16.82
CA ILE A 360 24.26 -3.75 15.61
C ILE A 360 23.05 -4.52 15.07
N ALA A 361 22.18 -3.79 14.37
CA ALA A 361 21.13 -4.35 13.55
C ALA A 361 21.42 -4.03 12.08
N VAL A 362 21.55 -5.07 11.26
CA VAL A 362 21.87 -4.97 9.83
C VAL A 362 20.60 -5.23 9.03
N GLN A 363 20.03 -4.17 8.48
CA GLN A 363 18.91 -4.25 7.56
C GLN A 363 19.43 -4.49 6.15
N ARG A 364 19.15 -5.66 5.58
CA ARG A 364 19.36 -5.94 4.16
C ARG A 364 18.17 -5.43 3.37
N VAL A 365 18.41 -4.61 2.35
CA VAL A 365 17.36 -4.11 1.48
C VAL A 365 17.54 -4.73 0.10
N LYS A 366 16.48 -5.23 -0.51
CA LYS A 366 16.53 -5.79 -1.86
C LYS A 366 16.03 -4.76 -2.87
N CYS A 367 16.90 -4.29 -3.75
CA CYS A 367 16.54 -3.37 -4.82
C CYS A 367 16.38 -4.13 -6.15
N GLU A 368 15.37 -3.78 -6.95
CA GLU A 368 15.15 -4.42 -8.25
C GLU A 368 15.97 -3.75 -9.36
N ASN A 369 16.20 -2.44 -9.22
CA ASN A 369 16.88 -1.63 -10.21
C ASN A 369 17.75 -0.53 -9.56
N GLU A 370 18.53 0.17 -10.39
CA GLU A 370 19.42 1.25 -9.93
C GLU A 370 18.67 2.45 -9.34
N LYS A 371 17.45 2.72 -9.80
CA LYS A 371 16.63 3.81 -9.26
C LYS A 371 16.21 3.51 -7.82
N ASP A 372 15.81 2.27 -7.51
CA ASP A 372 15.45 1.85 -6.15
C ASP A 372 16.66 1.97 -5.22
N LEU A 373 17.83 1.51 -5.69
CA LEU A 373 19.09 1.63 -4.96
C LEU A 373 19.41 3.10 -4.63
N MET A 374 19.27 3.99 -5.62
CA MET A 374 19.51 5.42 -5.44
C MET A 374 18.52 6.06 -4.45
N GLN A 375 17.25 5.66 -4.46
CA GLN A 375 16.25 6.15 -3.51
C GLN A 375 16.55 5.70 -2.08
N VAL A 376 16.88 4.43 -1.89
CA VAL A 376 17.27 3.88 -0.58
C VAL A 376 18.45 4.65 -0.01
N LEU A 377 19.50 4.87 -0.81
CA LEU A 377 20.71 5.51 -0.31
C LEU A 377 20.51 7.02 -0.04
N THR A 378 19.75 7.72 -0.88
CA THR A 378 19.35 9.12 -0.63
C THR A 378 18.60 9.25 0.69
N ARG A 379 17.75 8.26 1.00
CA ARG A 379 16.97 8.23 2.23
C ARG A 379 17.83 7.92 3.46
N VAL A 380 18.77 6.99 3.33
CA VAL A 380 19.77 6.71 4.38
C VAL A 380 20.61 7.94 4.67
N GLU A 381 21.03 8.67 3.64
CA GLU A 381 21.74 9.94 3.80
C GLU A 381 20.91 10.94 4.61
N LEU A 382 19.65 11.19 4.22
CA LEU A 382 18.75 12.08 4.95
C LEU A 382 18.58 11.65 6.41
N LEU A 383 18.22 10.38 6.66
CA LEU A 383 18.00 9.86 8.02
C LEU A 383 19.26 9.94 8.88
N SER A 384 20.45 9.77 8.30
CA SER A 384 21.71 9.87 9.03
C SER A 384 22.05 11.27 9.52
N THR A 385 21.46 12.30 8.91
CA THR A 385 21.62 13.70 9.35
C THR A 385 20.67 14.10 10.47
N ILE A 386 19.61 13.30 10.71
CA ILE A 386 18.59 13.60 11.70
C ILE A 386 19.04 13.06 13.05
N MET A 387 19.27 13.97 14.01
CA MET A 387 19.53 13.60 15.39
C MET A 387 18.25 13.75 16.21
N HIS A 388 17.62 12.62 16.54
CA HIS A 388 16.46 12.59 17.43
C HIS A 388 16.63 11.47 18.45
N ARG A 389 16.33 11.75 19.72
CA ARG A 389 16.54 10.79 20.81
C ARG A 389 15.80 9.47 20.61
N ASN A 390 14.64 9.51 19.93
CA ASN A 390 13.80 8.34 19.67
C ASN A 390 14.01 7.71 18.30
N LEU A 391 14.95 8.23 17.50
CA LEU A 391 15.36 7.64 16.22
C LEU A 391 16.60 6.78 16.47
N ALA A 392 16.61 5.54 15.97
CA ALA A 392 17.78 4.67 16.05
C ALA A 392 18.92 5.25 15.21
N HIS A 393 20.11 5.34 15.80
CA HIS A 393 21.25 5.92 15.12
C HIS A 393 21.77 5.00 13.99
N ILE A 394 22.03 5.57 12.82
CA ILE A 394 22.62 4.85 11.69
C ILE A 394 24.14 4.92 11.83
N PHE A 395 24.78 3.79 12.15
CA PHE A 395 26.23 3.69 12.17
C PHE A 395 26.84 3.75 10.77
N GLY A 396 26.14 3.25 9.76
CA GLY A 396 26.63 3.28 8.40
C GLY A 396 25.87 2.41 7.42
N CYS A 397 26.47 2.20 6.25
CA CYS A 397 25.91 1.36 5.20
C CYS A 397 26.98 0.52 4.49
N CYS A 398 26.55 -0.53 3.80
CA CYS A 398 27.36 -1.35 2.92
C CYS A 398 26.68 -1.45 1.55
N ILE A 399 27.45 -1.26 0.48
CA ILE A 399 26.98 -1.30 -0.92
C ILE A 399 27.78 -2.30 -1.78
N ASP A 400 28.63 -3.12 -1.14
CA ASP A 400 29.51 -4.07 -1.83
C ASP A 400 28.73 -5.15 -2.60
N SER A 401 27.49 -5.41 -2.21
CA SER A 401 26.63 -6.47 -2.76
C SER A 401 25.79 -6.02 -3.97
N GLY A 402 26.13 -4.90 -4.63
CA GLY A 402 25.41 -4.41 -5.81
C GLY A 402 24.02 -3.85 -5.47
N TYR A 403 22.95 -4.51 -5.95
CA TYR A 403 21.56 -4.08 -5.72
C TYR A 403 20.97 -4.53 -4.36
N THR A 404 21.82 -4.90 -3.41
CA THR A 404 21.39 -5.28 -2.05
C THR A 404 22.14 -4.43 -1.02
N PRO A 405 21.79 -3.14 -0.85
CA PRO A 405 22.44 -2.31 0.14
C PRO A 405 22.07 -2.79 1.55
N MET A 406 23.00 -2.64 2.49
CA MET A 406 22.77 -2.95 3.90
C MET A 406 22.91 -1.67 4.72
N VAL A 407 21.96 -1.44 5.63
CA VAL A 407 21.98 -0.30 6.56
C VAL A 407 22.24 -0.83 7.97
N VAL A 408 23.17 -0.21 8.67
CA VAL A 408 23.64 -0.64 9.99
C VAL A 408 23.14 0.35 11.03
N TYR A 409 22.30 -0.13 11.93
CA TYR A 409 21.76 0.63 13.06
C TYR A 409 22.40 0.19 14.37
N GLU A 410 22.40 1.09 15.36
CA GLU A 410 22.59 0.71 16.75
C GLU A 410 21.50 -0.27 17.21
N PHE A 411 21.90 -1.36 17.89
CA PHE A 411 20.96 -2.32 18.46
C PHE A 411 21.08 -2.38 20.00
N PRO A 412 20.11 -1.80 20.71
CA PRO A 412 20.06 -1.83 22.18
C PRO A 412 19.92 -3.22 22.81
N GLU A 413 20.34 -3.33 24.09
CA GLU A 413 20.31 -4.58 24.86
C GLU A 413 18.89 -5.09 25.16
N ASN A 414 17.92 -4.19 25.38
CA ASN A 414 16.53 -4.55 25.63
C ASN A 414 15.78 -4.99 24.36
N ARG A 415 16.48 -5.16 23.22
CA ARG A 415 15.97 -5.71 21.96
C ARG A 415 14.73 -4.96 21.45
N THR A 416 13.77 -5.67 20.85
CA THR A 416 12.59 -5.08 20.21
C THR A 416 11.38 -5.05 21.13
N LEU A 417 10.45 -4.12 20.91
CA LEU A 417 9.17 -4.11 21.59
C LEU A 417 8.38 -5.41 21.36
N GLU A 418 8.50 -5.99 20.16
CA GLU A 418 7.87 -7.28 19.83
C GLU A 418 8.28 -8.38 20.84
N ASP A 419 9.57 -8.43 21.22
CA ASP A 419 10.11 -9.39 22.19
C ASP A 419 9.56 -9.22 23.62
N HIS A 420 8.97 -8.06 23.93
CA HIS A 420 8.40 -7.73 25.24
C HIS A 420 6.88 -7.84 25.27
N LEU A 421 6.21 -7.68 24.12
CA LEU A 421 4.77 -7.84 23.99
C LEU A 421 4.40 -9.32 23.76
N HIS A 422 5.12 -10.01 22.88
CA HIS A 422 4.84 -11.41 22.55
C HIS A 422 5.75 -12.34 23.35
N LYS A 423 5.15 -13.12 24.25
CA LYS A 423 5.90 -14.13 25.01
C LYS A 423 6.24 -15.33 24.14
N GLU A 424 7.46 -15.39 23.63
CA GLU A 424 8.09 -16.67 23.27
C GLU A 424 8.70 -17.39 24.49
N GLN A 425 8.87 -16.69 25.63
CA GLN A 425 9.49 -17.24 26.84
C GLN A 425 8.63 -17.00 28.10
N PRO A 426 8.35 -18.06 28.90
CA PRO A 426 7.45 -18.00 30.05
C PRO A 426 7.95 -17.14 31.22
N ASP A 427 9.27 -16.91 31.33
CA ASP A 427 9.91 -16.25 32.47
C ASP A 427 10.12 -14.73 32.29
N LYS A 428 9.75 -14.15 31.14
CA LYS A 428 9.88 -12.70 30.92
C LYS A 428 8.73 -11.93 31.57
N ILE A 429 9.09 -10.95 32.40
CA ILE A 429 8.17 -9.94 32.96
C ILE A 429 7.76 -9.02 31.80
N GLY A 430 6.49 -9.05 31.42
CA GLY A 430 5.94 -8.20 30.37
C GLY A 430 5.94 -6.72 30.77
N LEU A 431 5.78 -5.83 29.79
CA LEU A 431 5.71 -4.39 30.04
C LEU A 431 4.42 -4.03 30.79
N ASP A 432 4.56 -3.26 31.87
CA ASP A 432 3.44 -2.61 32.54
C ASP A 432 2.80 -1.54 31.64
N TRP A 433 1.59 -1.12 32.00
CA TRP A 433 0.84 -0.12 31.22
C TRP A 433 1.58 1.21 31.04
N TYR A 434 2.29 1.67 32.07
CA TYR A 434 2.96 2.98 32.01
C TYR A 434 4.09 2.97 30.98
N LYS A 435 4.90 1.90 30.94
CA LYS A 435 5.92 1.72 29.91
C LYS A 435 5.29 1.63 28.53
N ARG A 436 4.21 0.87 28.36
CA ARG A 436 3.48 0.75 27.08
C ARG A 436 2.96 2.09 26.58
N LEU A 437 2.33 2.87 27.45
CA LEU A 437 1.83 4.21 27.13
C LEU A 437 2.98 5.17 26.78
N SER A 438 4.07 5.14 27.53
CA SER A 438 5.27 5.94 27.25
C SER A 438 5.87 5.59 25.88
N ILE A 439 5.97 4.30 25.56
CA ILE A 439 6.46 3.81 24.27
C ILE A 439 5.54 4.29 23.13
N ALA A 440 4.21 4.16 23.30
CA ALA A 440 3.25 4.64 22.33
C ALA A 440 3.38 6.16 22.05
N ALA A 441 3.47 6.97 23.10
CA ALA A 441 3.62 8.41 22.98
C ALA A 441 4.96 8.81 22.34
N GLN A 442 6.06 8.16 22.72
CA GLN A 442 7.39 8.41 22.15
C GLN A 442 7.45 8.07 20.66
N THR A 443 6.87 6.93 20.26
CA THR A 443 6.78 6.53 18.84
C THR A 443 5.95 7.54 18.04
N ALA A 444 4.74 7.86 18.49
CA ALA A 444 3.87 8.81 17.78
C ALA A 444 4.51 10.21 17.67
N SER A 445 5.22 10.66 18.72
CA SER A 445 5.92 11.95 18.72
C SER A 445 7.05 12.00 17.69
N LEU A 446 7.84 10.93 17.56
CA LEU A 446 8.87 10.85 16.51
C LEU A 446 8.24 10.90 15.12
N LEU A 447 7.18 10.12 14.87
CA LEU A 447 6.53 10.11 13.56
C LEU A 447 5.95 11.48 13.20
N ALA A 448 5.34 12.17 14.18
CA ALA A 448 4.87 13.54 13.98
C ALA A 448 6.01 14.50 13.62
N PHE A 449 7.14 14.44 14.34
CA PHE A 449 8.35 15.23 14.08
C PHE A 449 8.88 15.00 12.66
N LEU A 450 9.04 13.75 12.24
CA LEU A 450 9.57 13.40 10.92
C LEU A 450 8.66 13.84 9.76
N GLN A 451 7.34 13.88 9.98
CA GLN A 451 6.39 14.34 8.98
C GLN A 451 6.26 15.86 8.91
N HIS A 452 6.37 16.57 10.03
CA HIS A 452 6.04 18.00 10.11
C HIS A 452 7.25 18.93 10.19
N GLU A 453 8.35 18.49 10.81
CA GLU A 453 9.52 19.34 11.08
C GLU A 453 10.71 19.03 10.16
N VAL A 454 10.76 17.84 9.56
CA VAL A 454 11.80 17.45 8.62
C VAL A 454 11.39 17.80 7.19
N SER A 455 12.32 18.38 6.42
CA SER A 455 12.11 18.70 5.01
C SER A 455 13.16 17.99 4.15
N PRO A 456 12.76 17.15 3.17
CA PRO A 456 11.39 16.73 2.90
C PRO A 456 10.79 15.84 4.01
N PRO A 457 9.45 15.80 4.18
CA PRO A 457 8.80 14.92 5.16
C PRO A 457 9.21 13.46 4.99
N VAL A 458 9.46 12.78 6.12
CA VAL A 458 9.89 11.38 6.13
C VAL A 458 8.82 10.51 6.77
N SER A 459 8.26 9.58 5.99
CA SER A 459 7.29 8.60 6.47
C SER A 459 7.90 7.23 6.72
N HIS A 460 7.66 6.60 7.86
CA HIS A 460 8.19 5.26 8.15
C HIS A 460 7.68 4.19 7.18
N GLN A 461 6.42 4.26 6.74
CA GLN A 461 5.82 3.39 5.71
C GLN A 461 5.69 1.89 6.06
N ASN A 462 6.13 1.43 7.23
CA ASN A 462 5.98 0.03 7.66
C ASN A 462 6.27 -0.07 9.16
N LEU A 463 5.51 0.70 9.95
CA LEU A 463 5.70 0.72 11.40
C LEU A 463 5.27 -0.63 11.99
N LYS A 464 6.18 -1.32 12.68
CA LYS A 464 5.93 -2.60 13.35
C LYS A 464 6.62 -2.60 14.71
N THR A 465 6.13 -3.39 15.66
CA THR A 465 6.76 -3.51 16.98
C THR A 465 8.18 -4.08 16.91
N SER A 466 8.53 -4.88 15.89
CA SER A 466 9.90 -5.33 15.60
C SER A 466 10.84 -4.20 15.15
N SER A 467 10.31 -3.08 14.64
CA SER A 467 11.11 -1.92 14.26
C SER A 467 11.33 -0.93 15.41
N ILE A 468 10.76 -1.21 16.59
CA ILE A 468 10.90 -0.39 17.80
C ILE A 468 11.91 -1.06 18.72
N PHE A 469 13.12 -0.51 18.79
CA PHE A 469 14.11 -0.96 19.76
C PHE A 469 13.92 -0.23 21.09
N LEU A 470 14.26 -0.90 22.18
CA LEU A 470 14.16 -0.35 23.53
C LEU A 470 15.55 -0.20 24.13
N ASP A 471 15.90 1.00 24.60
CA ASP A 471 17.15 1.20 25.34
C ASP A 471 17.07 0.65 26.77
N GLN A 472 18.15 0.80 27.54
CA GLN A 472 18.24 0.30 28.92
C GLN A 472 17.13 0.82 29.85
N ASP A 473 16.63 2.02 29.57
CA ASP A 473 15.56 2.69 30.32
C ASP A 473 14.16 2.46 29.69
N PHE A 474 14.06 1.57 28.70
CA PHE A 474 12.85 1.29 27.92
C PHE A 474 12.35 2.50 27.11
N ASN A 475 13.24 3.44 26.75
CA ASN A 475 12.91 4.49 25.79
C ASN A 475 12.99 3.93 24.37
N VAL A 476 12.16 4.51 23.51
CA VAL A 476 12.01 4.08 22.12
C VAL A 476 13.18 4.51 21.26
N LYS A 477 13.65 3.61 20.40
CA LYS A 477 14.55 3.86 19.26
C LYS A 477 13.95 3.23 18.01
N VAL A 478 13.23 4.02 17.23
CA VAL A 478 12.59 3.55 15.98
C VAL A 478 13.65 3.36 14.91
N ALA A 479 13.67 2.19 14.30
CA ALA A 479 14.61 1.81 13.25
C ALA A 479 13.88 1.39 11.97
N CYS A 480 14.63 1.03 10.93
CA CYS A 480 14.10 0.34 9.74
C CYS A 480 13.02 1.13 8.96
N PHE A 481 13.22 2.43 8.81
CA PHE A 481 12.35 3.31 8.01
C PHE A 481 12.29 2.84 6.55
N GLY A 482 11.07 2.77 6.00
CA GLY A 482 10.71 2.22 4.68
C GLY A 482 11.74 2.40 3.58
N MET A 483 12.59 1.38 3.45
CA MET A 483 13.46 1.13 2.31
C MET A 483 12.70 0.09 1.47
N PHE A 484 12.13 0.54 0.35
CA PHE A 484 10.89 0.05 -0.27
C PHE A 484 10.73 -1.47 -0.42
N CYS A 485 9.47 -1.91 -0.26
CA CYS A 485 8.88 -2.97 -1.08
C CYS A 485 8.09 -2.31 -2.23
N SER A 486 8.41 -2.67 -3.47
CA SER A 486 7.60 -2.38 -4.64
C SER A 486 6.40 -3.33 -4.63
N LEU A 487 5.17 -2.81 -4.64
CA LEU A 487 3.88 -3.48 -4.99
C LEU A 487 2.79 -3.70 -3.92
N GLU A 488 2.89 -3.22 -2.68
CA GLU A 488 1.73 -3.26 -1.76
C GLU A 488 1.05 -1.89 -1.63
N LEU A 489 -0.29 -1.89 -1.60
CA LEU A 489 -1.11 -0.73 -1.25
C LEU A 489 -0.64 -0.23 0.13
N TYR A 490 0.22 0.79 0.17
CA TYR A 490 0.61 1.41 1.44
C TYR A 490 -0.64 2.00 2.09
N ASN A 491 -1.00 1.48 3.25
CA ASN A 491 -1.93 2.15 4.14
C ASN A 491 -1.28 3.45 4.66
N SER A 492 -2.10 4.38 5.14
CA SER A 492 -1.61 5.62 5.74
C SER A 492 -0.70 5.32 6.94
N GLU A 493 0.34 6.13 7.17
CA GLU A 493 1.21 6.00 8.34
C GLU A 493 0.43 6.14 9.68
N VAL A 494 -0.71 6.85 9.64
CA VAL A 494 -1.62 6.92 10.79
C VAL A 494 -2.35 5.59 11.00
N TYR A 495 -2.69 4.87 9.92
CA TYR A 495 -3.25 3.52 10.02
C TYR A 495 -2.24 2.54 10.62
N ASP A 496 -0.99 2.58 10.16
CA ASP A 496 0.08 1.74 10.72
C ASP A 496 0.29 2.02 12.21
N LEU A 497 0.21 3.29 12.63
CA LEU A 497 0.22 3.65 14.05
C LEU A 497 -1.00 3.06 14.78
N GLY A 498 -2.19 3.06 14.18
CA GLY A 498 -3.38 2.43 14.76
C GLY A 498 -3.19 0.94 15.03
N VAL A 499 -2.64 0.19 14.06
CA VAL A 499 -2.30 -1.22 14.23
C VAL A 499 -1.26 -1.41 15.33
N PHE A 500 -0.22 -0.58 15.34
CA PHE A 500 0.81 -0.59 16.39
C PHE A 500 0.22 -0.34 17.78
N LEU A 501 -0.69 0.63 17.94
CA LEU A 501 -1.32 0.93 19.22
C LEU A 501 -2.21 -0.23 19.71
N LEU A 502 -2.93 -0.90 18.80
CA LEU A 502 -3.68 -2.10 19.16
C LEU A 502 -2.78 -3.22 19.64
N GLU A 503 -1.62 -3.42 19.01
CA GLU A 503 -0.65 -4.42 19.46
C GLU A 503 -0.09 -4.08 20.84
N VAL A 504 0.16 -2.80 21.13
CA VAL A 504 0.56 -2.33 22.47
C VAL A 504 -0.52 -2.60 23.51
N VAL A 505 -1.80 -2.34 23.20
CA VAL A 505 -2.92 -2.55 24.13
C VAL A 505 -3.23 -4.03 24.33
N SER A 506 -3.24 -4.82 23.25
CA SER A 506 -3.65 -6.22 23.26
C SER A 506 -2.53 -7.21 23.58
N GLY A 507 -1.28 -6.80 23.38
CA GLY A 507 -0.12 -7.69 23.50
C GLY A 507 -0.13 -8.84 22.48
N SER A 508 -0.80 -8.67 21.33
CA SER A 508 -1.00 -9.75 20.36
C SER A 508 -0.90 -9.29 18.90
N LYS A 509 -0.13 -10.04 18.10
CA LYS A 509 0.03 -9.89 16.64
C LYS A 509 -0.99 -10.72 15.86
N HIS A 510 -2.27 -10.55 16.16
CA HIS A 510 -3.33 -11.26 15.43
C HIS A 510 -3.66 -10.51 14.12
N PRO A 511 -3.62 -11.18 12.94
CA PRO A 511 -3.89 -10.51 11.66
C PRO A 511 -5.25 -9.79 11.61
N ASP A 512 -6.28 -10.39 12.21
CA ASP A 512 -7.63 -9.81 12.28
C ASP A 512 -7.84 -8.80 13.44
N MET A 513 -6.80 -8.48 14.22
CA MET A 513 -6.92 -7.58 15.38
C MET A 513 -7.56 -6.23 15.04
N PRO A 514 -7.23 -5.56 13.90
CA PRO A 514 -7.89 -4.32 13.52
C PRO A 514 -9.42 -4.48 13.38
N THR A 515 -9.88 -5.53 12.70
CA THR A 515 -11.31 -5.81 12.50
C THR A 515 -12.00 -6.15 13.82
N ILE A 516 -11.36 -6.97 14.66
CA ILE A 516 -11.88 -7.35 15.98
C ILE A 516 -12.02 -6.10 16.86
N ALA A 517 -10.99 -5.24 16.91
CA ALA A 517 -11.00 -4.03 17.72
C ALA A 517 -12.12 -3.07 17.29
N LEU A 518 -12.34 -2.88 15.99
CA LEU A 518 -13.45 -2.05 15.48
C LEU A 518 -14.81 -2.61 15.88
N TYR A 519 -15.02 -3.92 15.77
CA TYR A 519 -16.25 -4.58 16.19
C TYR A 519 -16.48 -4.46 17.70
N LYS A 520 -15.46 -4.76 18.52
CA LYS A 520 -15.55 -4.72 19.98
C LYS A 520 -15.73 -3.32 20.53
N THR A 521 -15.12 -2.33 19.91
CA THR A 521 -15.30 -0.91 20.27
C THR A 521 -16.74 -0.46 20.00
N ARG A 522 -17.32 -0.86 18.86
CA ARG A 522 -18.73 -0.58 18.54
C ARG A 522 -19.71 -1.19 19.53
N ASP A 523 -19.44 -2.41 19.99
CA ASP A 523 -20.27 -3.13 20.97
C ASP A 523 -20.02 -2.67 22.43
N GLY A 524 -19.10 -1.72 22.66
CA GLY A 524 -18.74 -1.24 24.00
C GLY A 524 -18.02 -2.29 24.85
N LYS A 525 -17.29 -3.19 24.19
CA LYS A 525 -16.60 -4.35 24.78
C LYS A 525 -15.09 -4.32 24.54
N ILE A 526 -14.51 -3.12 24.61
CA ILE A 526 -13.09 -2.90 24.30
C ILE A 526 -12.18 -3.61 25.32
N GLU A 527 -12.68 -3.91 26.51
CA GLU A 527 -11.98 -4.69 27.53
C GLU A 527 -11.63 -6.11 27.09
N GLU A 528 -12.39 -6.69 26.14
CA GLU A 528 -12.14 -8.04 25.63
C GLU A 528 -10.90 -8.14 24.73
N ILE A 529 -10.37 -7.00 24.24
CA ILE A 529 -9.15 -6.96 23.42
C ILE A 529 -7.91 -6.55 24.21
N ILE A 530 -8.06 -6.14 25.47
CA ILE A 530 -6.95 -5.67 26.30
C ILE A 530 -6.11 -6.86 26.76
N ASP A 531 -4.79 -6.70 26.73
CA ASP A 531 -3.85 -7.72 27.18
C ASP A 531 -4.19 -8.19 28.61
N PRO A 532 -4.46 -9.50 28.81
CA PRO A 532 -4.73 -10.05 30.14
C PRO A 532 -3.62 -9.77 31.17
N LEU A 533 -2.37 -9.61 30.74
CA LEU A 533 -1.23 -9.27 31.60
C LEU A 533 -1.30 -7.86 32.19
N LEU A 534 -2.16 -7.01 31.63
CA LEU A 534 -2.45 -5.70 32.21
C LEU A 534 -3.45 -5.80 33.37
N TYR A 535 -4.00 -6.97 33.70
CA TYR A 535 -4.96 -7.16 34.80
C TYR A 535 -6.05 -6.09 34.81
N TYR A 536 -6.64 -5.81 33.64
CA TYR A 536 -7.46 -4.62 33.39
C TYR A 536 -8.50 -4.34 34.49
N HIS A 537 -9.25 -5.36 34.93
CA HIS A 537 -10.29 -5.20 35.95
C HIS A 537 -9.74 -4.88 37.36
N GLU A 538 -8.48 -5.18 37.63
CA GLU A 538 -7.80 -4.86 38.89
C GLU A 538 -7.11 -3.49 38.85
N GLN A 539 -7.08 -2.85 37.67
CA GLN A 539 -6.47 -1.53 37.51
C GLN A 539 -7.32 -0.42 38.14
N PRO A 540 -6.67 0.63 38.71
CA PRO A 540 -7.38 1.77 39.25
C PRO A 540 -8.17 2.49 38.14
N PRO A 541 -9.29 3.17 38.46
CA PRO A 541 -10.17 3.78 37.46
C PRO A 541 -9.46 4.68 36.46
N PHE A 542 -8.50 5.50 36.94
CA PHE A 542 -7.72 6.39 36.06
C PHE A 542 -6.93 5.62 35.01
N ARG A 543 -6.42 4.43 35.34
CA ARG A 543 -5.57 3.64 34.44
C ARG A 543 -6.41 2.87 33.43
N ARG A 544 -7.58 2.36 33.83
CA ARG A 544 -8.54 1.76 32.89
C ARG A 544 -8.96 2.78 31.84
N ASP A 545 -9.31 3.97 32.28
CA ASP A 545 -9.67 5.06 31.40
C ASP A 545 -8.50 5.46 30.46
N GLN A 546 -7.24 5.47 30.91
CA GLN A 546 -6.09 5.65 30.02
C GLN A 546 -6.01 4.55 28.95
N ILE A 547 -6.23 3.28 29.33
CA ILE A 547 -6.20 2.14 28.39
C ILE A 547 -7.32 2.29 27.35
N ASP A 548 -8.53 2.60 27.80
CA ASP A 548 -9.70 2.77 26.95
C ASP A 548 -9.49 3.92 25.95
N ARG A 549 -8.92 5.05 26.40
CA ARG A 549 -8.60 6.18 25.51
C ARG A 549 -7.55 5.82 24.45
N VAL A 550 -6.50 5.07 24.82
CA VAL A 550 -5.49 4.64 23.83
C VAL A 550 -6.09 3.66 22.82
N ALA A 551 -6.96 2.75 23.27
CA ALA A 551 -7.65 1.83 22.39
C ALA A 551 -8.63 2.57 21.45
N ASP A 552 -9.34 3.58 21.95
CA ASP A 552 -10.17 4.48 21.13
C ASP A 552 -9.33 5.20 20.07
N ILE A 553 -8.21 5.83 20.46
CA ILE A 553 -7.26 6.46 19.52
C ILE A 553 -6.84 5.46 18.44
N ALA A 554 -6.49 4.23 18.83
CA ALA A 554 -6.09 3.19 17.89
C ALA A 554 -7.20 2.88 16.86
N THR A 555 -8.46 2.76 17.30
CA THR A 555 -9.59 2.55 16.38
C THR A 555 -9.88 3.75 15.47
N ARG A 556 -9.75 4.98 15.98
CA ARG A 556 -9.85 6.19 15.15
C ARG A 556 -8.75 6.26 14.10
N CYS A 557 -7.53 5.86 14.44
CA CYS A 557 -6.42 5.75 13.50
C CYS A 557 -6.74 4.74 12.37
N LEU A 558 -7.39 3.61 12.68
CA LEU A 558 -7.80 2.63 11.67
C LEU A 558 -8.92 3.13 10.77
N LEU A 559 -9.92 3.82 11.33
CA LEU A 559 -11.09 4.31 10.58
C LEU A 559 -10.76 5.53 9.72
N PHE A 560 -9.99 6.47 10.25
CA PHE A 560 -9.80 7.80 9.67
C PHE A 560 -8.38 8.06 9.18
N GLY A 561 -7.43 7.14 9.42
CA GLY A 561 -6.05 7.30 8.99
C GLY A 561 -5.90 7.37 7.47
N GLY A 562 -6.71 6.62 6.71
CA GLY A 562 -6.70 6.62 5.25
C GLY A 562 -7.34 7.85 4.59
N ASP A 563 -8.23 8.55 5.30
CA ASP A 563 -8.98 9.71 4.81
C ASP A 563 -8.22 11.03 4.95
N GLY A 564 -7.08 11.05 5.65
CA GLY A 564 -6.32 12.26 5.96
C GLY A 564 -6.98 13.19 7.01
N LYS A 565 -8.15 12.82 7.52
CA LYS A 565 -8.90 13.58 8.55
C LYS A 565 -8.20 13.60 9.90
N LEU A 566 -7.43 12.56 10.21
CA LEU A 566 -6.65 12.47 11.44
C LEU A 566 -5.16 12.58 11.11
N ARG A 567 -4.51 13.62 11.62
CA ARG A 567 -3.07 13.85 11.40
C ARG A 567 -2.25 13.24 12.52
N MET A 568 -1.03 12.80 12.19
CA MET A 568 -0.10 12.23 13.16
C MET A 568 0.20 13.16 14.35
N VAL A 569 0.28 14.47 14.09
CA VAL A 569 0.49 15.48 15.14
C VAL A 569 -0.65 15.52 16.16
N ASP A 570 -1.88 15.31 15.72
CA ASP A 570 -3.05 15.33 16.59
C ASP A 570 -3.09 14.07 17.46
N VAL A 571 -2.79 12.90 16.88
CA VAL A 571 -2.65 11.63 17.61
C VAL A 571 -1.52 11.68 18.63
N ALA A 572 -0.35 12.18 18.24
CA ALA A 572 0.79 12.33 19.15
C ALA A 572 0.47 13.25 20.33
N ARG A 573 -0.23 14.37 20.07
CA ARG A 573 -0.65 15.31 21.12
C ARG A 573 -1.59 14.64 22.13
N GLU A 574 -2.57 13.87 21.66
CA GLU A 574 -3.50 13.14 22.53
C GLU A 574 -2.77 12.10 23.40
N LEU A 575 -1.91 11.27 22.81
CA LEU A 575 -1.14 10.26 23.56
C LEU A 575 -0.25 10.88 24.64
N VAL A 576 0.40 12.00 24.31
CA VAL A 576 1.21 12.76 25.27
C VAL A 576 0.35 13.34 26.38
N HIS A 577 -0.84 13.85 26.08
CA HIS A 577 -1.75 14.35 27.11
C HIS A 577 -2.13 13.24 28.10
N ILE A 578 -2.47 12.05 27.61
CA ILE A 578 -2.78 10.86 28.43
C ILE A 578 -1.59 10.49 29.33
N THR A 579 -0.33 10.63 28.85
CA THR A 579 0.85 10.40 29.70
C THR A 579 1.01 11.43 30.82
N ARG A 580 0.62 12.69 30.61
CA ARG A 580 0.79 13.77 31.61
C ARG A 580 -0.22 13.69 32.74
N ASP A 581 -1.42 13.20 32.46
CA ASP A 581 -2.46 12.92 33.47
C ASP A 581 -2.00 11.91 34.54
N SER A 582 -0.86 11.22 34.32
CA SER A 582 -0.25 10.31 35.28
C SER A 582 0.63 10.98 36.36
N ILE A 583 1.10 12.22 36.16
CA ILE A 583 2.20 12.83 36.94
C ILE A 583 1.71 13.61 38.17
N ASP A 584 0.46 14.08 38.19
CA ASP A 584 -0.07 14.90 39.30
C ASP A 584 -0.49 14.09 40.56
N GLY A 585 -0.29 12.77 40.55
CA GLY A 585 -0.67 11.87 41.65
C GLY A 585 0.45 11.44 42.61
N GLY A 586 1.74 11.70 42.34
CA GLY A 586 2.79 11.26 43.27
C GLY A 586 4.22 11.39 42.77
N SER A 587 5.01 12.13 43.56
CA SER A 587 6.47 12.17 43.58
C SER A 587 7.18 12.64 42.30
N ARG A 588 7.71 13.87 42.38
CA ARG A 588 8.67 14.49 41.45
C ARG A 588 9.88 13.59 41.18
N ARG A 589 9.82 12.77 40.13
CA ARG A 589 10.97 12.42 39.29
C ARG A 589 10.49 12.18 37.87
N GLY A 590 10.84 13.10 36.97
CA GLY A 590 10.76 12.87 35.55
C GLY A 590 11.39 14.00 34.74
N PRO A 591 12.70 13.97 34.47
CA PRO A 591 13.26 14.66 33.33
C PRO A 591 13.42 13.64 32.20
N ALA A 592 12.45 13.59 31.30
CA ALA A 592 12.62 12.97 30.00
C ALA A 592 11.63 13.58 29.01
N ILE A 593 10.34 13.64 29.31
CA ILE A 593 9.33 14.08 28.33
C ILE A 593 9.51 15.57 27.93
N GLU A 594 10.00 16.42 28.84
CA GLU A 594 10.24 17.87 28.63
C GLU A 594 11.27 18.19 27.53
N GLU A 595 12.30 17.36 27.32
CA GLU A 595 13.36 17.66 26.33
C GLU A 595 12.93 17.39 24.88
N THR A 596 12.00 16.45 24.65
CA THR A 596 11.40 16.24 23.31
C THR A 596 10.57 17.44 22.84
N PHE A 597 10.06 18.23 23.79
CA PHE A 597 9.23 19.39 23.52
C PHE A 597 9.97 20.73 23.58
N SER A 598 11.14 20.78 24.22
CA SER A 598 11.91 22.02 24.39
C SER A 598 12.67 22.46 23.12
N ASN A 599 12.91 21.54 22.17
CA ASN A 599 13.72 21.81 20.97
C ASN A 599 12.91 22.06 19.68
N SER A 600 11.57 21.96 19.73
CA SER A 600 10.70 22.25 18.58
C SER A 600 10.11 23.65 18.68
N SER A 601 10.34 24.47 17.65
CA SER A 601 9.79 25.84 17.51
C SER A 601 8.25 25.89 17.56
N LEU A 602 7.57 24.76 17.35
CA LEU A 602 6.11 24.70 17.33
C LEU A 602 5.49 24.66 18.73
N LEU A 603 6.23 24.25 19.77
CA LEU A 603 5.68 24.02 21.12
C LEU A 603 6.08 25.07 22.15
N GLN A 604 6.97 26.00 21.81
CA GLN A 604 7.14 27.22 22.61
C GLN A 604 5.85 28.07 22.65
N MET A 605 4.94 27.94 21.67
CA MET A 605 3.62 28.57 21.70
C MET A 605 2.57 27.85 22.58
N ILE A 606 2.83 26.61 23.04
CA ILE A 606 1.86 25.82 23.83
C ILE A 606 2.15 25.89 25.34
N SER A 607 3.20 26.61 25.75
CA SER A 607 3.56 26.81 27.16
C SER A 607 2.85 27.97 27.88
N ILE A 608 1.93 28.67 27.21
CA ILE A 608 1.18 29.77 27.85
C ILE A 608 -0.17 29.23 28.32
N SER A 609 -0.27 28.98 29.63
CA SER A 609 -1.54 28.78 30.32
C SER A 609 -2.43 30.04 30.20
N PRO A 610 -3.77 29.94 30.09
CA PRO A 610 -4.66 31.11 30.04
C PRO A 610 -4.77 31.90 31.36
N ASP A 611 -4.16 31.46 32.45
CA ASP A 611 -4.42 32.00 33.80
C ASP A 611 -3.59 33.24 34.20
N SER A 612 -3.26 34.12 33.25
CA SER A 612 -2.65 35.43 33.57
C SER A 612 -3.34 36.61 32.89
N ILE A 613 -4.68 36.60 32.88
CA ILE A 613 -5.49 37.81 32.66
C ILE A 613 -6.22 38.17 33.96
N TYR A 614 -5.47 38.51 35.00
CA TYR A 614 -5.86 39.32 36.17
C TYR A 614 -4.51 39.67 36.84
N VAL A 615 -4.06 40.87 37.18
CA VAL A 615 -4.53 42.27 37.36
C VAL A 615 -3.24 43.05 37.77
N PRO A 616 -3.13 44.40 37.86
CA PRO A 616 -4.15 45.45 37.90
C PRO A 616 -4.10 46.49 36.77
#